data_AF-A0A6G1RA73-F1
#
_entry.id   AF-A0A6G1RA73-F1
#
_cell.length_a   1.000
_cell.length_b   1.000
_cell.length_c   1.000
_cell.angle_alpha   90.00
_cell.angle_beta   90.00
_cell.angle_gamma   90.00
#
_symmetry.space_group_name_H-M   'P 1'
#
loop_
_entity.id
_entity.type
_entity.pdbx_description
1 polymer ?
#
loop_
_entity_poly.entity_id
_entity_poly.type
_entity_poly.pdbx_seq_one_letter_code
_entity_poly.pdbx_strand_id
1 'polypeptide(L)'
;ALMVAQTSILSTFVFIAFGELFLSVNWAVVTDILLYVVTPGRQSTAIALQILVSHLLGDAGSPYLIGTISNAIQAKNAHSFQWNFWSMQYSFIVCAFVGVFGGGFFLMTSFYIEEDRKEAERR
;
A
#
# COMPACT_ATOMS: atom_id res chain seq x y z
N ALA A 1 9.00 -3.38 -11.78
CA ALA A 1 10.38 -3.26 -11.26
C ALA A 1 11.06 -4.63 -11.14
N LEU A 2 10.66 -5.50 -10.21
CA LEU A 2 11.35 -6.76 -9.91
C LEU A 2 11.53 -7.73 -11.11
N MET A 3 10.53 -7.85 -11.98
CA MET A 3 10.64 -8.69 -13.19
C MET A 3 11.57 -8.10 -14.26
N VAL A 4 11.70 -6.76 -14.30
CA VAL A 4 12.55 -6.03 -15.26
C VAL A 4 14.01 -5.96 -14.78
N ALA A 5 14.27 -6.25 -13.52
CA ALA A 5 15.63 -6.26 -12.95
C ALA A 5 16.55 -7.28 -13.62
N GLN A 6 15.99 -8.37 -14.15
CA GLN A 6 16.75 -9.40 -14.86
C GLN A 6 17.16 -8.98 -16.28
N THR A 7 16.48 -7.99 -16.88
CA THR A 7 16.75 -7.52 -18.24
C THR A 7 17.48 -6.17 -18.26
N SER A 8 17.10 -5.23 -17.39
CA SER A 8 17.72 -3.91 -17.32
C SER A 8 17.63 -3.29 -15.93
N ILE A 9 18.81 -3.03 -15.36
CA ILE A 9 18.97 -2.35 -14.06
C ILE A 9 18.45 -0.91 -14.15
N LEU A 10 18.75 -0.18 -15.24
CA LEU A 10 18.34 1.21 -15.43
C LEU A 10 16.81 1.34 -15.43
N SER A 11 16.13 0.48 -16.20
CA SER A 11 14.66 0.47 -16.24
C SER A 11 14.06 0.16 -14.87
N THR A 12 14.70 -0.69 -14.08
CA THR A 12 14.27 -1.02 -12.72
C THR A 12 14.32 0.20 -11.80
N PHE A 13 15.41 0.97 -11.82
CA PHE A 13 15.52 2.20 -11.04
C PHE A 13 14.49 3.24 -11.44
N VAL A 14 14.24 3.40 -12.74
CA VAL A 14 13.18 4.31 -13.24
C VAL A 14 11.81 3.90 -12.70
N PHE A 15 11.46 2.62 -12.75
CA PHE A 15 10.18 2.13 -12.21
C PHE A 15 10.08 2.27 -10.69
N ILE A 16 11.18 2.07 -9.96
CA ILE A 16 11.21 2.29 -8.51
C ILE A 16 11.01 3.77 -8.20
N ALA A 17 11.69 4.68 -8.92
CA ALA A 17 11.54 6.12 -8.72
C ALA A 17 10.10 6.59 -8.96
N PHE A 18 9.45 6.13 -10.02
CA PHE A 18 8.02 6.44 -10.24
C PHE A 18 7.13 5.83 -9.16
N GLY A 19 7.38 4.58 -8.75
CA GLY A 19 6.62 3.92 -7.69
C GLY A 19 6.70 4.69 -6.36
N GLU A 20 7.90 5.08 -5.96
CA GLU A 20 8.16 5.85 -4.74
C GLU A 20 7.54 7.25 -4.81
N LEU A 21 7.64 7.91 -5.96
CA LEU A 21 7.02 9.21 -6.19
C LEU A 21 5.50 9.14 -5.99
N PHE A 22 4.83 8.17 -6.63
CA PHE A 22 3.38 8.00 -6.49
C PHE A 22 2.98 7.62 -5.06
N LEU A 23 3.77 6.78 -4.38
CA LEU A 23 3.55 6.43 -2.98
C LEU A 23 3.65 7.66 -2.07
N SER A 24 4.66 8.50 -2.29
CA SER A 24 4.91 9.73 -1.52
C SER A 24 3.78 10.75 -1.69
N VAL A 25 3.25 10.90 -2.92
CA VAL A 25 2.11 11.80 -3.18
C VAL A 25 0.85 11.31 -2.46
N ASN A 26 0.57 10.00 -2.48
CA ASN A 26 -0.60 9.44 -1.82
C ASN A 26 -0.63 9.76 -0.32
N TRP A 27 0.53 9.75 0.35
CA TRP A 27 0.61 10.07 1.78
C TRP A 27 0.13 11.50 2.09
N ALA A 28 0.51 12.47 1.27
CA ALA A 28 0.06 13.85 1.41
C ALA A 28 -1.45 14.00 1.14
N VAL A 29 -1.94 13.38 0.06
CA VAL A 29 -3.37 13.47 -0.33
C VAL A 29 -4.27 12.83 0.73
N VAL A 30 -3.90 11.67 1.25
CA VAL A 30 -4.66 10.94 2.29
C VAL A 30 -4.80 11.78 3.57
N THR A 31 -3.75 12.53 3.94
CA THR A 31 -3.77 13.41 5.11
C THR A 31 -4.68 14.61 4.89
N ASP A 32 -4.63 15.23 3.70
CA ASP A 32 -5.48 16.37 3.35
C ASP A 32 -6.97 16.00 3.33
N ILE A 33 -7.31 14.86 2.71
CA ILE A 33 -8.69 14.32 2.70
C ILE A 33 -9.20 14.10 4.13
N LEU A 34 -8.37 13.53 5.01
CA LEU A 34 -8.77 13.26 6.40
C LEU A 34 -9.07 14.55 7.17
N LEU A 35 -8.23 15.58 7.00
CA LEU A 35 -8.43 16.88 7.63
C LEU A 35 -9.68 17.60 7.09
N TYR A 36 -10.01 17.35 5.83
CA TYR A 36 -11.17 17.93 5.15
C TYR A 36 -12.51 17.36 5.63
N VAL A 37 -12.56 16.09 6.02
CA VAL A 37 -13.80 15.40 6.45
C VAL A 37 -13.96 15.26 7.97
N VAL A 38 -12.99 15.74 8.76
CA VAL A 38 -13.02 15.63 10.23
C VAL A 38 -13.04 17.01 10.88
N THR A 39 -13.98 17.21 11.81
CA THR A 39 -14.10 18.46 12.60
C THR A 39 -12.81 18.75 13.39
N PRO A 40 -12.34 20.01 13.45
CA PRO A 40 -11.04 20.39 14.06
C PRO A 40 -10.76 19.84 15.46
N GLY A 41 -11.79 19.73 16.32
CA GLY A 41 -11.63 19.22 17.69
C GLY A 41 -11.27 17.73 17.80
N ARG A 42 -11.35 16.95 16.71
CA ARG A 42 -11.11 15.48 16.70
C ARG A 42 -10.08 15.02 15.67
N GLN A 43 -9.46 15.95 14.93
CA GLN A 43 -8.51 15.63 13.85
C GLN A 43 -7.29 14.86 14.35
N SER A 44 -6.75 15.21 15.53
CA SER A 44 -5.58 14.53 16.10
C SER A 44 -5.83 13.03 16.31
N THR A 45 -7.01 12.66 16.84
CA THR A 45 -7.39 11.25 17.02
C THR A 45 -7.59 10.53 15.68
N ALA A 46 -8.20 11.21 14.70
CA ALA A 46 -8.39 10.63 13.36
C ALA A 46 -7.05 10.35 12.67
N ILE A 47 -6.11 11.30 12.72
CA ILE A 47 -4.76 11.13 12.15
C ILE A 47 -4.04 10.00 12.88
N ALA A 48 -4.09 9.97 14.21
CA ALA A 48 -3.45 8.92 14.99
C ALA A 48 -4.00 7.53 14.63
N LEU A 49 -5.32 7.40 14.44
CA LEU A 49 -5.94 6.14 14.02
C LEU A 49 -5.50 5.73 12.61
N GLN A 50 -5.46 6.68 11.67
CA GLN A 50 -5.01 6.44 10.30
C GLN A 50 -3.56 5.93 10.26
N ILE A 51 -2.66 6.58 11.02
CA ILE A 51 -1.26 6.18 11.14
C ILE A 51 -1.16 4.80 11.80
N LEU A 52 -1.90 4.56 12.89
CA LEU A 52 -1.91 3.29 13.61
C LEU A 52 -2.32 2.13 12.71
N VAL A 53 -3.43 2.27 11.97
CA VAL A 53 -3.93 1.23 11.06
C VAL A 53 -2.92 1.00 9.93
N SER A 54 -2.34 2.07 9.39
CA SER A 54 -1.32 1.97 8.33
C SER A 54 -0.07 1.22 8.79
N HIS A 55 0.44 1.51 10.00
CA HIS A 55 1.61 0.81 10.54
C HIS A 55 1.28 -0.62 10.95
N LEU A 56 0.12 -0.86 11.57
CA LEU A 56 -0.26 -2.19 12.03
C LEU A 56 -0.47 -3.16 10.86
N LEU A 57 -1.21 -2.74 9.83
CA LEU A 57 -1.53 -3.61 8.69
C LEU A 57 -0.48 -3.54 7.59
N GLY A 58 0.09 -2.36 7.35
CA GLY A 58 1.16 -2.14 6.38
C GLY A 58 2.49 -2.65 6.91
N ASP A 59 3.12 -1.92 7.82
CA ASP A 59 4.52 -2.16 8.21
C ASP A 59 4.71 -3.45 8.99
N ALA A 60 3.81 -3.75 9.94
CA ALA A 60 3.88 -4.97 10.75
C ALA A 60 3.21 -6.17 10.05
N GLY A 61 2.08 -5.94 9.37
CA GLY A 61 1.29 -7.01 8.74
C GLY A 61 1.84 -7.50 7.40
N SER A 62 2.36 -6.60 6.56
CA SER A 62 2.78 -6.96 5.19
C SER A 62 3.97 -7.93 5.12
N PRO A 63 5.02 -7.85 5.97
CA PRO A 63 6.13 -8.82 5.90
C PRO A 63 5.67 -10.23 6.27
N TYR A 64 4.76 -10.36 7.24
CA TYR A 64 4.17 -11.64 7.62
C TYR A 64 3.35 -12.24 6.47
N LEU A 65 2.53 -11.44 5.81
CA LEU A 65 1.72 -11.88 4.67
C LEU A 65 2.60 -12.28 3.47
N ILE A 66 3.62 -11.49 3.11
CA ILE A 66 4.55 -11.82 2.03
C ILE A 66 5.34 -13.10 2.37
N GLY A 67 5.79 -13.23 3.62
CA GLY A 67 6.55 -14.39 4.09
C GLY A 67 5.73 -15.69 4.05
N THR A 68 4.48 -15.65 4.51
CA THR A 68 3.59 -16.83 4.46
C THR A 68 3.31 -17.28 3.03
N ILE A 69 3.10 -16.34 2.09
CA ILE A 69 2.92 -16.65 0.67
C ILE A 69 4.22 -17.19 0.05
N SER A 70 5.38 -16.63 0.42
CA SER A 70 6.68 -17.12 -0.06
C SER A 70 6.92 -18.55 0.38
N ASN A 71 6.64 -18.85 1.65
CA ASN A 71 6.76 -20.20 2.22
C ASN A 71 5.78 -21.18 1.55
N ALA A 72 4.54 -20.76 1.26
CA ALA A 72 3.55 -21.58 0.58
C ALA A 72 3.97 -21.92 -0.87
N ILE A 73 4.58 -20.98 -1.58
CA ILE A 73 5.12 -21.20 -2.93
C ILE A 73 6.34 -22.13 -2.86
N GLN A 74 7.22 -21.94 -1.87
CA GLN A 74 8.40 -22.77 -1.69
C GLN A 74 8.04 -24.22 -1.35
N ALA A 75 7.05 -24.46 -0.49
CA ALA A 75 6.62 -25.80 -0.07
C ALA A 75 6.11 -26.68 -1.23
N LYS A 76 5.72 -26.07 -2.36
CA LYS A 76 5.27 -26.79 -3.56
C LYS A 76 6.38 -27.09 -4.58
N ASN A 77 7.60 -26.58 -4.36
CA ASN A 77 8.70 -26.66 -5.32
C ASN A 77 9.94 -27.34 -4.70
N ALA A 78 10.88 -27.77 -5.54
CA ALA A 78 12.13 -28.36 -5.07
C ALA A 78 13.00 -27.31 -4.37
N HIS A 79 13.56 -27.65 -3.19
CA HIS A 79 14.44 -26.76 -2.43
C HIS A 79 15.72 -26.45 -3.23
N SER A 80 15.76 -25.28 -3.87
CA SER A 80 16.95 -24.73 -4.52
C SER A 80 17.05 -23.23 -4.24
N PHE A 81 18.28 -22.69 -4.26
CA PHE A 81 18.52 -21.27 -4.07
C PHE A 81 17.73 -20.41 -5.07
N GLN A 82 17.58 -20.89 -6.30
CA GLN A 82 16.82 -20.21 -7.35
C GLN A 82 15.33 -20.12 -7.01
N TRP A 83 14.75 -21.19 -6.46
CA TRP A 83 13.36 -21.21 -6.03
C TRP A 83 13.09 -20.29 -4.83
N ASN A 84 14.09 -20.07 -3.96
CA ASN A 84 13.97 -19.07 -2.88
C ASN A 84 13.85 -17.65 -3.43
N PHE A 85 14.62 -17.33 -4.48
CA PHE A 85 14.55 -16.03 -5.14
C PHE A 85 13.21 -15.85 -5.87
N TRP A 86 12.77 -16.87 -6.60
CA TRP A 86 11.50 -16.82 -7.33
C TRP A 86 10.29 -16.79 -6.41
N SER A 87 10.25 -17.58 -5.33
CA SER A 87 9.13 -17.55 -4.39
C SER A 87 8.93 -16.16 -3.79
N MET A 88 10.02 -15.50 -3.41
CA MET A 88 9.99 -14.13 -2.90
C MET A 88 9.50 -13.14 -3.97
N GLN A 89 10.04 -13.21 -5.20
CA GLN A 89 9.61 -12.35 -6.31
C GLN A 89 8.11 -12.52 -6.63
N TYR A 90 7.60 -13.75 -6.63
CA TYR A 90 6.18 -14.02 -6.88
C TYR A 90 5.29 -13.52 -5.73
N SER A 91 5.74 -13.64 -4.48
CA SER A 91 4.99 -13.11 -3.33
C SER A 91 4.78 -11.60 -3.40
N PHE A 92 5.72 -10.84 -3.97
CA PHE A 92 5.56 -9.40 -4.16
C PHE A 92 4.45 -9.01 -5.15
N ILE A 93 3.94 -9.93 -5.99
CA ILE A 93 2.78 -9.67 -6.85
C ILE A 93 1.55 -9.35 -6.00
N VAL A 94 1.46 -9.92 -4.80
CA VAL A 94 0.37 -9.66 -3.86
C VAL A 94 0.32 -8.19 -3.45
N CYS A 95 1.47 -7.51 -3.33
CA CYS A 95 1.52 -6.07 -3.07
C CYS A 95 0.83 -5.26 -4.18
N ALA A 96 1.00 -5.66 -5.45
CA ALA A 96 0.33 -5.00 -6.57
C ALA A 96 -1.20 -5.22 -6.52
N PHE A 97 -1.64 -6.44 -6.18
CA PHE A 97 -3.06 -6.74 -6.01
C PHE A 97 -3.68 -5.90 -4.89
N VAL A 98 -3.08 -5.89 -3.71
CA VAL A 98 -3.53 -5.05 -2.58
C VAL A 98 -3.54 -3.56 -2.97
N GLY A 99 -2.55 -3.10 -3.73
CA GLY A 99 -2.51 -1.73 -4.27
C GLY A 99 -3.68 -1.39 -5.19
N VAL A 100 -4.09 -2.31 -6.07
CA VAL A 100 -5.27 -2.11 -6.94
C VAL A 100 -6.56 -2.04 -6.11
N PHE A 101 -6.72 -2.93 -5.13
CA PHE A 101 -7.87 -2.88 -4.22
C PHE A 101 -7.89 -1.57 -3.39
N GLY A 102 -6.73 -1.15 -2.87
CA GLY A 102 -6.57 0.11 -2.17
C GLY A 102 -6.94 1.31 -3.04
N GLY A 103 -6.49 1.34 -4.30
CA GLY A 103 -6.87 2.35 -5.27
C GLY A 103 -8.37 2.36 -5.57
N GLY A 104 -9.00 1.18 -5.65
CA GLY A 104 -10.45 1.06 -5.80
C GLY A 104 -11.22 1.66 -4.63
N PHE A 105 -10.82 1.34 -3.40
CA PHE A 105 -11.41 1.96 -2.20
C PHE A 105 -11.14 3.46 -2.14
N PHE A 106 -9.96 3.91 -2.55
CA PHE A 106 -9.62 5.33 -2.60
C PHE A 106 -10.54 6.12 -3.53
N LEU A 107 -10.80 5.59 -4.74
CA LEU A 107 -11.74 6.18 -5.67
C LEU A 107 -13.16 6.17 -5.12
N MET A 108 -13.58 5.08 -4.47
CA MET A 108 -14.89 5.03 -3.83
C MET A 108 -15.04 6.14 -2.79
N THR A 109 -14.05 6.34 -1.91
CA THR A 109 -14.03 7.43 -0.93
C THR A 109 -14.11 8.81 -1.58
N SER A 110 -13.46 9.02 -2.73
CA SER A 110 -13.49 10.31 -3.42
C SER A 110 -14.88 10.75 -3.87
N PHE A 111 -15.82 9.82 -4.10
CA PHE A 111 -17.20 10.17 -4.46
C PHE A 111 -18.03 10.64 -3.26
N TYR A 112 -17.71 10.20 -2.04
CA TYR A 112 -18.46 10.54 -0.83
C TYR A 112 -17.86 11.71 -0.03
N ILE A 113 -16.67 12.19 -0.41
CA ILE A 113 -15.93 13.20 0.34
C ILE A 113 -16.68 14.53 0.53
N GLU A 114 -17.47 14.96 -0.47
CA GLU A 114 -18.25 16.20 -0.37
C GLU A 114 -19.42 16.08 0.60
N GLU A 115 -20.03 14.89 0.69
CA GLU A 115 -21.13 14.62 1.61
C GLU A 115 -20.60 14.54 3.05
N ASP A 116 -19.50 13.82 3.25
CA ASP A 116 -18.83 13.67 4.54
C ASP A 116 -18.38 15.02 5.10
N ARG A 117 -17.83 15.90 4.24
CA ARG A 117 -17.48 17.26 4.64
C ARG A 117 -18.70 18.06 5.10
N LYS A 118 -19.81 18.03 4.35
CA LYS A 118 -21.03 18.78 4.72
C LYS A 118 -21.64 18.30 6.04
N GLU A 119 -21.47 17.04 6.40
CA GLU A 119 -21.86 16.52 7.71
C GLU A 119 -20.89 16.98 8.81
N ALA A 120 -19.58 16.99 8.53
CA ALA A 120 -18.57 17.48 9.47
C ALA A 120 -18.67 18.98 9.79
N GLU A 121 -19.11 19.80 8.83
CA GLU A 121 -19.37 21.24 9.02
C GLU A 121 -20.68 21.52 9.78
N ARG A 122 -21.62 20.57 9.78
CA ARG A 122 -22.91 20.70 10.50
C ARG A 122 -22.82 20.38 11.99
N ARG A 123 -21.71 19.82 12.47
CA ARG A 123 -21.49 19.39 13.86
C ARG A 123 -20.40 20.21 14.55
#